data_AF-M0MGG9-F1
#
_entry.id   AF-M0MGG9-F1
#
_cell.length_a   1.000
_cell.length_b   1.000
_cell.length_c   1.000
_cell.angle_alpha   90.00
_cell.angle_beta   90.00
_cell.angle_gamma   90.00
#
_symmetry.space_group_name_H-M   'P 1'
#
loop_
_entity.id
_entity.type
_entity.pdbx_description
1 polymer ?
#
loop_
_entity_poly.entity_id
_entity_poly.type
_entity_poly.pdbx_seq_one_letter_code
_entity_poly.pdbx_strand_id
1 'polypeptide(L)'
;MRAIVHFSVGVSGMLLILLVVERSFRQQFLLIFASGLWAVIPDLGWLLLRVGTPEASVLWKQVFNSVVGYLFWFHPLLDAMEPENRVYEMGGAFSLLGVAVVTFYLLNDWDADRI
;
A
#
# COMPACT_ATOMS: atom_id res chain seq x y z
N MET A 1 -2.15 -10.77 -6.64
CA MET A 1 -1.13 -9.80 -6.19
C MET A 1 -0.04 -10.35 -5.26
N ARG A 2 1.16 -9.75 -5.34
CA ARG A 2 2.29 -9.99 -4.41
C ARG A 2 2.34 -8.87 -3.37
N ALA A 3 2.62 -9.21 -2.11
CA ALA A 3 2.76 -8.24 -1.01
C ALA A 3 3.65 -7.03 -1.34
N ILE A 4 4.71 -7.22 -2.14
CA ILE A 4 5.60 -6.12 -2.53
C ILE A 4 4.92 -5.07 -3.43
N VAL A 5 3.98 -5.49 -4.30
CA VAL A 5 3.22 -4.57 -5.16
C VAL A 5 2.32 -3.69 -4.31
N HIS A 6 1.54 -4.30 -3.40
CA HIS A 6 0.71 -3.57 -2.45
C HIS A 6 1.51 -2.62 -1.57
N PHE A 7 2.64 -3.08 -1.04
CA PHE A 7 3.52 -2.25 -0.24
C PHE A 7 3.98 -1.02 -1.03
N SER A 8 4.46 -1.21 -2.27
CA SER A 8 4.87 -0.12 -3.15
C SER A 8 3.73 0.85 -3.45
N VAL A 9 2.51 0.38 -3.72
CA VAL A 9 1.33 1.24 -3.95
C VAL A 9 0.96 2.02 -2.70
N GLY A 10 0.95 1.38 -1.52
CA GLY A 10 0.63 2.04 -0.24
C GLY A 10 1.65 3.13 0.12
N VAL A 11 2.94 2.86 -0.08
CA VAL A 11 4.01 3.86 0.10
C VAL A 11 3.82 5.02 -0.89
N SER A 12 3.59 4.71 -2.18
CA SER A 12 3.39 5.72 -3.22
C SER A 12 2.22 6.65 -2.91
N GLY A 13 1.07 6.08 -2.52
CA GLY A 13 -0.11 6.85 -2.16
C GLY A 13 0.13 7.82 -1.00
N MET A 14 0.83 7.36 0.06
CA MET A 14 1.14 8.22 1.19
C MET A 14 2.13 9.33 0.85
N LEU A 15 3.16 9.04 0.03
CA LEU A 15 4.08 10.07 -0.46
C LEU A 15 3.30 11.19 -1.18
N LEU A 16 2.35 10.84 -2.05
CA LEU A 16 1.53 11.82 -2.76
C LEU A 16 0.57 12.58 -1.83
N ILE A 17 0.02 11.95 -0.80
CA ILE A 17 -0.81 12.63 0.22
C ILE A 17 0.02 13.63 1.02
N LEU A 18 1.24 13.26 1.41
CA LEU A 18 2.12 14.12 2.21
C LEU A 18 2.63 15.35 1.45
N LEU A 19 2.51 15.39 0.12
CA LEU A 19 2.74 16.61 -0.66
C LEU A 19 1.72 17.72 -0.35
N VAL A 20 0.53 17.37 0.16
CA VAL A 20 -0.55 18.32 0.46
C VAL A 20 -0.95 18.32 1.93
N VAL A 21 -0.39 17.41 2.73
CA VAL A 21 -0.64 17.31 4.17
C VAL A 21 0.69 17.45 4.91
N GLU A 22 0.94 18.65 5.42
CA GLU A 22 2.13 18.95 6.20
C GLU A 22 2.16 18.15 7.51
N ARG A 23 3.31 17.53 7.77
CA ARG A 23 3.63 16.76 8.97
C ARG A 23 5.11 16.89 9.27
N SER A 24 5.48 16.71 10.53
CA SER A 24 6.91 16.65 10.88
C SER A 24 7.58 15.43 10.26
N PHE A 25 8.88 15.51 10.00
CA PHE A 25 9.66 14.45 9.37
C PHE A 25 9.49 13.09 10.05
N ARG A 26 9.47 13.06 11.39
CA ARG A 26 9.26 11.83 12.17
C ARG A 26 7.89 11.20 11.89
N GLN A 27 6.86 12.03 11.75
CA GLN A 27 5.51 11.56 11.43
C GLN A 27 5.42 11.11 9.97
N GLN A 28 6.03 11.83 9.04
CA GLN A 28 6.08 11.45 7.63
C GLN A 28 6.68 10.05 7.45
N PHE A 29 7.85 9.79 8.05
CA PHE A 29 8.50 8.47 7.98
C PHE A 29 7.57 7.35 8.46
N LEU A 30 6.95 7.53 9.64
CA LEU A 30 6.03 6.56 10.21
C LEU A 30 4.81 6.34 9.31
N LEU A 31 4.22 7.41 8.78
CA LEU A 31 3.04 7.34 7.91
C LEU A 31 3.35 6.63 6.59
N ILE A 32 4.48 6.95 5.95
CA ILE A 32 4.92 6.32 4.69
C ILE A 32 5.12 4.82 4.89
N PHE A 33 5.80 4.42 5.96
CA PHE A 33 6.05 2.99 6.21
C PHE A 33 4.77 2.27 6.64
N ALA A 34 3.97 2.89 7.51
CA ALA A 34 2.70 2.33 7.98
C ALA A 34 1.69 2.15 6.84
N SER A 35 1.64 3.06 5.86
CA SER A 35 0.75 2.91 4.70
C SER A 35 1.14 1.72 3.81
N GLY A 36 2.43 1.50 3.61
CA GLY A 36 2.95 0.32 2.92
C GLY A 36 2.55 -0.97 3.65
N LEU A 37 2.76 -1.05 4.96
CA LEU A 37 2.34 -2.20 5.77
C LEU A 37 0.83 -2.41 5.75
N TRP A 38 0.06 -1.32 5.86
CA TRP A 38 -1.39 -1.35 5.83
C TRP A 38 -1.94 -1.92 4.51
N ALA A 39 -1.32 -1.59 3.38
CA ALA A 39 -1.70 -2.11 2.07
C ALA A 39 -1.45 -3.63 1.93
N VAL A 40 -0.54 -4.21 2.72
CA VAL A 40 -0.24 -5.65 2.71
C VAL A 40 -1.22 -6.46 3.56
N ILE A 41 -1.96 -5.83 4.47
CA ILE A 41 -2.87 -6.53 5.41
C ILE A 41 -3.85 -7.49 4.70
N PRO A 42 -4.52 -7.13 3.59
CA PRO A 42 -5.41 -8.06 2.89
C PRO A 42 -4.72 -9.35 2.43
N ASP A 43 -3.44 -9.26 2.02
CA ASP A 43 -2.64 -10.40 1.54
C ASP A 43 -2.29 -11.42 2.63
N LEU A 44 -2.43 -11.06 3.92
CA LEU A 44 -2.16 -11.98 5.03
C LEU A 44 -3.02 -13.24 4.98
N GLY A 45 -4.18 -13.22 4.31
CA GLY A 45 -4.99 -14.41 4.06
C GLY A 45 -4.23 -15.49 3.30
N TRP A 46 -3.33 -15.11 2.39
CA TRP A 46 -2.45 -16.06 1.69
C TRP A 46 -1.35 -16.61 2.58
N LEU A 47 -0.85 -15.81 3.53
CA LEU A 47 0.10 -16.27 4.53
C LEU A 47 -0.53 -17.31 5.45
N LEU A 48 -1.78 -17.07 5.91
CA LEU A 48 -2.55 -18.02 6.73
C LEU A 48 -2.68 -19.39 6.05
N LEU A 49 -2.94 -19.42 4.74
CA LEU A 49 -2.94 -20.67 3.97
C LEU A 49 -1.59 -21.39 4.03
N ARG A 50 -0.49 -20.65 3.90
CA ARG A 50 0.86 -21.22 3.89
C ARG A 50 1.32 -21.73 5.24
N VAL A 51 0.84 -21.15 6.34
CA VAL A 51 1.17 -21.60 7.71
C VAL A 51 0.23 -22.68 8.23
N GLY A 52 -0.64 -23.23 7.37
CA GLY A 52 -1.48 -24.38 7.70
C GLY A 52 -2.77 -24.05 8.45
N THR A 53 -3.29 -22.82 8.33
CA THR A 53 -4.55 -22.39 8.95
C THR A 53 -5.60 -21.96 7.89
N PRO A 54 -6.09 -22.88 7.06
CA PRO A 54 -6.98 -22.56 5.94
C PRO A 54 -8.32 -21.95 6.40
N GLU A 55 -8.86 -22.35 7.54
CA GLU A 55 -10.10 -21.80 8.09
C GLU A 55 -9.93 -20.32 8.44
N ALA A 56 -8.79 -19.97 9.04
CA ALA A 56 -8.45 -18.58 9.35
C ALA A 56 -8.29 -17.75 8.06
N SER A 57 -7.74 -18.33 6.99
CA SER A 57 -7.67 -17.65 5.68
C SER A 57 -9.05 -17.35 5.10
N VAL A 58 -10.00 -18.29 5.21
CA VAL A 58 -11.37 -18.08 4.71
C VAL A 58 -12.05 -16.95 5.48
N LEU A 59 -11.97 -16.96 6.81
CA LEU A 59 -12.50 -15.89 7.65
C LEU A 59 -11.85 -14.55 7.33
N TRP A 60 -10.53 -14.54 7.16
CA TRP A 60 -9.78 -13.35 6.77
C TRP A 60 -10.30 -12.78 5.46
N LYS A 61 -10.37 -13.61 4.41
CA LYS A 61 -10.87 -13.19 3.09
C LYS A 61 -12.31 -12.69 3.13
N GLN A 62 -13.17 -13.23 4.00
CA GLN A 62 -14.53 -12.73 4.18
C GLN A 62 -14.55 -11.29 4.73
N VAL A 63 -13.63 -10.93 5.63
CA VAL A 63 -13.53 -9.57 6.17
C VAL A 63 -13.19 -8.56 5.06
N PHE A 64 -12.21 -8.85 4.22
CA PHE A 64 -11.80 -7.90 3.15
C PHE A 64 -12.78 -7.84 1.98
N ASN A 65 -13.53 -8.92 1.74
CA ASN A 65 -14.62 -8.92 0.77
C ASN A 65 -15.95 -8.38 1.32
N SER A 66 -16.02 -7.99 2.59
CA SER A 66 -17.17 -7.30 3.15
C SER A 66 -17.27 -5.86 2.65
N VAL A 67 -18.43 -5.23 2.76
CA VAL A 67 -18.63 -3.82 2.39
C VAL A 67 -17.63 -2.89 3.10
N VAL A 68 -17.35 -3.15 4.37
CA VAL A 68 -16.37 -2.36 5.15
C VAL A 68 -14.96 -2.61 4.62
N GLY A 69 -14.61 -3.85 4.32
CA GLY A 69 -13.32 -4.21 3.73
C GLY A 69 -13.09 -3.53 2.37
N TYR A 70 -14.13 -3.51 1.53
CA TYR A 70 -14.14 -2.81 0.25
C TYR A 70 -13.90 -1.31 0.39
N LEU A 71 -14.62 -0.63 1.30
CA LEU A 71 -14.49 0.81 1.47
C LEU A 71 -13.15 1.21 2.09
N PHE A 72 -12.60 0.36 2.95
CA PHE A 72 -11.38 0.69 3.66
C PHE A 72 -10.13 0.38 2.83
N TRP A 73 -10.05 -0.79 2.19
CA TRP A 73 -8.86 -1.18 1.42
C TRP A 73 -8.99 -1.06 -0.10
N PHE A 74 -10.22 -0.94 -0.63
CA PHE A 74 -10.50 -1.02 -2.07
C PHE A 74 -9.92 -2.29 -2.73
N HIS A 75 -9.61 -3.30 -1.92
CA HIS A 75 -8.76 -4.42 -2.31
C HIS A 75 -9.33 -5.22 -3.49
N PRO A 76 -10.62 -5.57 -3.51
CA PRO A 76 -11.14 -6.34 -4.64
C PRO A 76 -11.31 -5.51 -5.93
N LEU A 77 -11.46 -4.19 -5.82
CA LEU A 77 -11.43 -3.30 -6.98
C LEU A 77 -10.02 -3.28 -7.58
N LEU A 78 -9.00 -3.21 -6.74
CA LEU A 78 -7.60 -3.26 -7.18
C LEU A 78 -7.26 -4.64 -7.78
N ASP A 79 -7.73 -5.74 -7.19
CA ASP A 79 -7.60 -7.10 -7.73
C ASP A 79 -8.24 -7.22 -9.13
N ALA A 80 -9.40 -6.58 -9.36
CA ALA A 80 -10.04 -6.59 -10.67
C ALA A 80 -9.29 -5.81 -11.75
N MET A 81 -8.41 -4.88 -11.35
CA MET A 81 -7.57 -4.09 -12.25
C MET A 81 -6.17 -4.70 -12.43
N GLU A 82 -5.88 -5.85 -11.79
CA GLU A 82 -4.60 -6.52 -11.86
C GLU A 82 -4.31 -7.01 -13.30
N PRO A 83 -3.19 -6.63 -13.92
CA PRO A 83 -2.78 -7.19 -15.20
C PRO A 83 -2.55 -8.70 -15.08
N GLU A 84 -2.98 -9.47 -16.09
CA GLU A 84 -2.71 -10.92 -16.12
C GLU A 84 -1.20 -11.23 -16.11
N ASN A 85 -0.39 -10.31 -16.67
CA ASN A 85 1.07 -10.41 -16.67
C ASN A 85 1.71 -9.74 -15.44
N ARG A 86 2.20 -10.58 -14.54
CA ARG A 86 2.90 -10.22 -13.29
C ARG A 86 4.11 -9.31 -13.47
N VAL A 87 4.79 -9.38 -14.61
CA VAL A 87 5.96 -8.51 -14.89
C VAL A 87 5.50 -7.07 -15.09
N TYR A 88 4.38 -6.87 -15.77
CA TYR A 88 3.81 -5.53 -15.97
C TYR A 88 3.22 -4.96 -14.68
N GLU A 89 2.57 -5.79 -13.88
CA GLU A 89 2.07 -5.42 -12.55
C GLU A 89 3.21 -4.92 -11.65
N MET A 90 4.27 -5.72 -11.47
CA MET A 90 5.45 -5.30 -10.69
C MET A 90 6.11 -4.07 -11.31
N GLY A 91 6.37 -4.08 -12.62
CA GLY A 91 7.00 -2.97 -13.32
C GLY A 91 6.23 -1.66 -13.10
N GLY A 92 4.91 -1.68 -13.29
CA GLY A 92 4.05 -0.53 -13.07
C GLY A 92 4.08 -0.03 -11.62
N ALA A 93 3.98 -0.92 -10.64
CA ALA A 93 4.01 -0.54 -9.23
C ALA A 93 5.35 0.06 -8.80
N PHE A 94 6.47 -0.48 -9.27
CA PHE A 94 7.79 0.07 -8.99
C PHE A 94 8.06 1.38 -9.75
N SER A 95 7.58 1.51 -10.98
CA SER A 95 7.64 2.78 -11.72
C SER A 95 6.82 3.87 -11.01
N LEU A 96 5.61 3.55 -10.55
CA LEU A 96 4.78 4.46 -9.75
C LEU A 96 5.51 4.88 -8.48
N LEU A 97 6.11 3.93 -7.76
CA LEU A 97 6.89 4.23 -6.56
C LEU A 97 8.09 5.13 -6.86
N GLY A 98 8.84 4.84 -7.93
CA GLY A 98 9.97 5.66 -8.35
C GLY A 98 9.54 7.10 -8.66
N VAL A 99 8.45 7.28 -9.41
CA VAL A 99 7.88 8.60 -9.69
C VAL A 99 7.44 9.29 -8.41
N ALA A 100 6.68 8.61 -7.54
CA ALA A 100 6.20 9.19 -6.29
C ALA A 100 7.34 9.61 -5.36
N VAL A 101 8.41 8.82 -5.25
CA VAL A 101 9.61 9.16 -4.47
C VAL A 101 10.31 10.38 -5.05
N VAL A 102 10.52 10.45 -6.36
CA VAL A 102 11.18 11.59 -7.01
C VAL A 102 10.33 12.85 -6.85
N THR A 103 9.02 12.76 -7.10
CA THR A 103 8.09 13.89 -6.93
C THR A 103 8.07 14.36 -5.48
N PHE A 104 7.96 13.45 -4.52
CA PHE A 104 8.01 13.78 -3.10
C PHE A 104 9.33 14.46 -2.74
N TYR A 105 10.45 13.92 -3.22
CA TYR A 105 11.76 14.50 -2.95
C TYR A 105 11.92 15.93 -3.49
N LEU A 106 11.42 16.19 -4.69
CA LEU A 106 11.56 17.49 -5.34
C LEU A 106 10.59 18.55 -4.81
N LEU A 107 9.40 18.14 -4.36
CA LEU A 107 8.32 19.07 -4.03
C LEU A 107 8.05 19.19 -2.52
N ASN A 108 8.48 18.24 -1.70
CA ASN A 108 8.29 18.33 -0.26
C ASN A 108 9.18 19.43 0.34
N ASP A 109 8.61 20.23 1.24
CA ASP A 109 9.37 21.19 2.03
C ASP A 109 10.15 20.45 3.13
N TRP A 110 11.45 20.29 2.91
CA TRP A 110 12.35 19.62 3.84
C TRP A 110 12.71 20.47 5.06
N ASP A 111 12.44 21.78 5.01
CA ASP A 111 12.82 22.72 6.07
C ASP A 111 11.66 23.08 7.01
N ALA A 112 10.48 22.49 6.80
CA ALA A 112 9.28 22.71 7.61
C ALA A 112 9.46 22.46 9.13
N ASP A 113 10.46 21.66 9.52
CA ASP A 113 10.76 21.34 10.93
C ASP A 113 11.79 22.28 11.59
N ARG A 114 12.28 23.34 10.91
CA ARG A 114 13.34 24.23 11.44
C ARG A 114 12.85 25.37 12.35
N ILE A 115 11.72 25.23 13.03
CA ILE A 115 11.16 26.25 13.94
C ILE A 115 11.47 25.92 15.39
#